data_AF-A0A6S6TCY6-F1
#
_entry.id   AF-A0A6S6TCY6-F1
#
_cell.length_a   1.000
_cell.length_b   1.000
_cell.length_c   1.000
_cell.angle_alpha   90.00
_cell.angle_beta   90.00
_cell.angle_gamma   90.00
#
_symmetry.space_group_name_H-M   'P 1'
#
loop_
_entity.id
_entity.type
_entity.pdbx_description
1 polymer ?
#
loop_
_entity_poly.entity_id
_entity_poly.type
_entity_poly.pdbx_seq_one_letter_code
_entity_poly.pdbx_strand_id
1 'polypeptide(L)' 'MKSQQTILKDSIKGEQCAISTYSQLADMTRDKEIVTYDLVSEILADEVEHEENLQALYDDITEFVTDIKSSLS' A
#
# COMPACT_ATOMS: atom_id res chain seq x y z
N MET A 1 14.38 6.96 12.77
CA MET A 1 14.33 7.25 11.32
C MET A 1 14.64 6.03 10.46
N LYS A 2 15.83 5.42 10.49
CA LYS A 2 16.09 4.20 9.66
C LYS A 2 15.08 3.06 9.91
N SER A 3 14.71 2.81 11.16
CA SER A 3 13.71 1.78 11.50
C SER A 3 12.31 2.08 10.96
N GLN A 4 11.90 3.36 10.93
CA GLN A 4 10.58 3.77 10.45
C GLN A 4 10.47 3.55 8.93
N GLN A 5 11.51 3.93 8.17
CA GLN A 5 11.57 3.69 6.72
C GLN A 5 11.56 2.18 6.38
N THR A 6 12.20 1.34 7.20
CA THR A 6 12.13 -0.12 7.02
C THR A 6 10.71 -0.64 7.24
N ILE A 7 10.04 -0.23 8.33
CA ILE A 7 8.66 -0.64 8.62
C ILE A 7 7.72 -0.26 7.48
N LEU A 8 7.82 0.99 6.98
CA LEU A 8 7.00 1.44 5.86
C LEU A 8 7.22 0.62 4.60
N LYS A 9 8.47 0.25 4.28
CA LYS A 9 8.75 -0.64 3.14
C LYS A 9 8.13 -2.02 3.30
N ASP A 10 8.14 -2.57 4.51
CA ASP A 10 7.54 -3.88 4.77
C ASP A 10 6.01 -3.79 4.72
N SER A 11 5.41 -2.71 5.21
CA SER A 11 3.97 -2.43 5.07
C SER A 11 3.55 -2.28 3.60
N ILE A 12 4.28 -1.50 2.79
CA ILE A 12 4.00 -1.36 1.34
C ILE A 12 4.01 -2.72 0.64
N LYS A 13 4.98 -3.59 0.95
CA LYS A 13 4.99 -4.96 0.41
C LYS A 13 3.81 -5.80 0.89
N GLY A 14 3.34 -5.55 2.11
CA GLY A 14 2.12 -6.13 2.66
C GLY A 14 0.92 -5.77 1.79
N GLU A 15 0.73 -4.48 1.49
CA GLU A 15 -0.37 -4.01 0.64
C GLU A 15 -0.25 -4.55 -0.79
N GLN A 16 0.94 -4.59 -1.38
CA GLN A 16 1.16 -5.20 -2.70
C GLN A 16 0.78 -6.69 -2.73
N CYS A 17 1.02 -7.42 -1.64
CA CYS A 17 0.58 -8.81 -1.49
C CYS A 17 -0.95 -8.91 -1.39
N ALA A 18 -1.58 -8.02 -0.63
CA ALA A 18 -3.03 -7.95 -0.48
C ALA A 18 -3.71 -7.62 -1.82
N ILE A 19 -3.25 -6.57 -2.52
CA ILE A 19 -3.72 -6.17 -3.86
C ILE A 19 -3.64 -7.34 -4.83
N SER A 20 -2.50 -8.04 -4.90
CA SER A 20 -2.36 -9.21 -5.77
C SER A 20 -3.36 -10.31 -5.42
N THR A 21 -3.64 -10.52 -4.14
CA THR A 21 -4.56 -11.56 -3.66
C THR A 21 -6.01 -11.21 -3.98
N TYR A 22 -6.44 -9.98 -3.66
CA TYR A 22 -7.81 -9.54 -3.90
C TYR A 22 -8.09 -9.32 -5.39
N SER A 23 -7.10 -8.93 -6.19
CA SER A 23 -7.25 -8.92 -7.66
C SER A 23 -7.53 -10.31 -8.22
N GLN A 24 -6.83 -11.35 -7.75
CA GLN A 24 -7.09 -12.73 -8.18
C GLN A 24 -8.48 -13.21 -7.73
N LEU A 25 -8.90 -12.86 -6.50
CA LEU A 25 -10.23 -13.20 -5.98
C LEU A 25 -11.35 -12.48 -6.75
N ALA A 26 -11.15 -11.21 -7.13
CA ALA A 26 -12.09 -10.46 -7.95
C ALA A 26 -12.28 -11.16 -9.31
N ASP A 27 -11.18 -11.56 -9.96
CA ASP A 27 -11.25 -12.29 -11.23
C ASP A 27 -11.90 -13.67 -11.11
N MET A 28 -11.71 -14.36 -9.98
CA MET A 28 -12.32 -15.66 -9.73
C MET A 28 -13.84 -15.58 -9.56
N THR A 29 -14.33 -14.52 -8.92
CA THR A 29 -15.73 -14.32 -8.52
C THR A 29 -16.55 -13.50 -9.52
N ARG A 30 -15.87 -12.75 -10.41
CA ARG A 30 -16.48 -12.00 -11.51
C ARG A 30 -17.45 -12.88 -12.29
N ASP A 31 -18.66 -12.37 -12.51
CA ASP A 31 -19.76 -13.02 -13.24
C ASP A 31 -20.27 -14.35 -12.65
N LYS A 32 -19.81 -14.77 -11.47
CA LYS A 32 -20.25 -15.99 -10.79
C LYS A 32 -20.95 -15.71 -9.47
N GLU A 33 -20.39 -14.80 -8.67
CA GLU A 33 -20.86 -14.49 -7.33
C GLU A 33 -20.83 -12.98 -7.09
N ILE A 34 -21.88 -12.29 -7.55
CA ILE A 34 -21.89 -10.81 -7.56
C ILE A 34 -21.65 -10.18 -6.19
N VAL A 35 -22.22 -10.75 -5.11
CA VAL A 35 -22.05 -10.22 -3.74
C VAL A 35 -20.61 -10.37 -3.27
N THR A 36 -19.97 -11.51 -3.56
CA THR A 36 -18.57 -11.76 -3.21
C THR A 36 -17.64 -10.88 -4.04
N TYR A 37 -17.94 -10.70 -5.33
CA TYR A 37 -17.19 -9.81 -6.21
C TYR A 37 -17.23 -8.35 -5.74
N ASP A 38 -18.40 -7.85 -5.37
CA ASP A 38 -18.55 -6.48 -4.86
C ASP A 38 -17.74 -6.28 -3.58
N LEU A 39 -17.84 -7.20 -2.62
CA LEU A 39 -17.07 -7.14 -1.38
C LEU A 39 -15.55 -7.19 -1.62
N VAL A 40 -15.09 -8.09 -2.49
CA VAL A 40 -13.66 -8.20 -2.83
C VAL A 40 -13.17 -6.95 -3.57
N SER A 41 -14.02 -6.34 -4.40
CA SER A 41 -13.69 -5.11 -5.13
C SER A 41 -13.56 -3.90 -4.19
N GLU A 42 -14.41 -3.81 -3.16
CA GLU A 42 -14.28 -2.80 -2.10
C GLU A 42 -12.96 -2.97 -1.34
N ILE A 43 -12.64 -4.19 -0.89
CA ILE A 43 -11.37 -4.45 -0.19
C ILE A 43 -10.19 -4.12 -1.10
N LEU A 44 -10.21 -4.54 -2.37
CA LEU A 44 -9.14 -4.23 -3.32
C LEU A 44 -8.92 -2.73 -3.48
N ALA A 45 -9.99 -1.93 -3.50
CA ALA A 45 -9.88 -0.48 -3.58
C ALA A 45 -9.23 0.11 -2.32
N ASP A 46 -9.63 -0.38 -1.14
CA ASP A 46 -9.02 0.03 0.14
C ASP A 46 -7.51 -0.27 0.15
N GLU A 47 -7.08 -1.46 -0.30
CA GLU A 47 -5.65 -1.81 -0.28
C GLU A 47 -4.82 -0.97 -1.25
N VAL A 48 -5.38 -0.55 -2.39
CA VAL A 48 -4.72 0.40 -3.31
C VAL A 48 -4.55 1.76 -2.64
N GLU A 49 -5.60 2.27 -1.98
CA GLU A 49 -5.50 3.52 -1.21
C GLU A 49 -4.48 3.41 -0.07
N HIS A 50 -4.45 2.29 0.65
CA HIS A 50 -3.47 2.03 1.70
C HIS A 50 -2.04 2.02 1.17
N GLU A 51 -1.76 1.37 0.03
CA GLU A 51 -0.44 1.38 -0.60
C GLU A 51 -0.02 2.81 -0.96
N GLU A 52 -0.89 3.57 -1.63
CA GLU A 52 -0.63 4.95 -2.04
C GLU A 52 -0.31 5.85 -0.84
N ASN A 53 -1.09 5.73 0.24
CA ASN A 53 -0.88 6.48 1.47
C ASN A 53 0.47 6.14 2.14
N LEU A 54 0.82 4.85 2.19
CA LEU A 54 2.09 4.41 2.76
C LEU A 54 3.30 4.85 1.92
N GLN A 55 3.15 4.83 0.59
CA GLN A 55 4.18 5.28 -0.34
C GLN A 55 4.41 6.80 -0.19
N ALA A 56 3.34 7.60 -0.16
CA ALA A 56 3.43 9.03 0.08
C ALA A 56 4.12 9.35 1.41
N LEU A 57 3.73 8.66 2.50
CA LEU A 57 4.35 8.83 3.81
C LEU A 57 5.84 8.45 3.82
N TYR A 58 6.21 7.40 3.10
CA TYR A 58 7.61 7.00 2.96
C TYR A 58 8.44 8.07 2.23
N ASP A 59 7.88 8.65 1.18
CA ASP A 59 8.53 9.68 0.37
C ASP A 59 8.70 10.98 1.17
N ASP A 60 7.64 11.45 1.83
CA ASP A 60 7.65 12.63 2.71
C ASP A 60 8.71 12.51 3.81
N ILE A 61 8.77 11.35 4.49
CA ILE A 61 9.78 11.11 5.52
C ILE A 61 11.18 11.11 4.91
N THR A 62 11.34 10.54 3.72
CA THR A 62 12.64 10.45 3.04
C THR A 62 13.15 11.83 2.62
N GLU A 63 12.28 12.68 2.09
CA GLU A 63 12.57 14.08 1.78
C GLU A 63 12.96 14.83 3.05
N PHE A 64 12.14 14.77 4.10
CA PHE A 64 12.40 15.42 5.38
C PHE A 64 13.75 15.01 6.01
N VAL A 65 14.09 13.71 5.98
CA VAL A 65 15.39 13.21 6.44
C VAL A 65 16.54 13.81 5.63
N THR A 66 16.34 13.99 4.32
CA THR A 66 17.36 14.49 3.40
C THR A 66 17.60 15.97 3.64
N ASP A 67 16.55 16.76 3.80
CA ASP A 67 16.63 18.20 4.08
C ASP A 67 17.32 18.50 5.41
N ILE A 68 17.02 17.72 6.45
CA ILE A 68 17.70 17.81 7.74
C ILE A 68 19.21 17.57 7.58
N LYS A 69 19.59 16.53 6.83
CA LYS A 69 21.03 16.20 6.64
C LYS A 69 21.75 17.29 5.86
N SER A 70 21.13 17.84 4.82
CA SER A 70 21.67 18.95 4.04
C SER A 70 21.81 20.22 4.86
N SER A 71 20.89 20.47 5.81
CA SER A 71 20.93 21.65 6.69
C SER A 71 21.97 21.54 7.81
N LEU A 72 22.40 20.32 8.15
CA LEU A 72 23.38 20.03 9.21
C LEU A 72 24.81 19.85 8.70
N SER A 73 25.00 19.71 7.38
CA SER A 73 26.32 19.62 6.72
C SER A 73 26.84 20.99 6.32
#